data_AF-A0A519PD74-F1
#
_entry.id   AF-A0A519PD74-F1
#
_cell.length_a   1.000
_cell.length_b   1.000
_cell.length_c   1.000
_cell.angle_alpha   90.00
_cell.angle_beta   90.00
_cell.angle_gamma   90.00
#
_symmetry.space_group_name_H-M   'P 1'
#
loop_
_entity.id
_entity.type
_entity.pdbx_description
1 polymer ?
#
loop_
_entity_poly.entity_id
_entity_poly.type
_entity_poly.pdbx_seq_one_letter_code
_entity_poly.pdbx_strand_id
1 'polypeptide(L)'
;LIADAVEGDAYTIQERTDPRRRWATTHIANREVRLESAKTLSAAAMLPSADESARLFTAANSGTGLGVSGTRSGPPFTPAVTRSLAIAALAALGAGGEDNRANTEALQVESNSEFCLNMSKLMLFQCLAASRPSYEDMFCVGRHVARDLSTCTAAMVTPAALPAPTTLVAEGASITPVAADAATASTNAVQTSAN
;
A
#
# COMPACT_ATOMS: atom_id res chain seq x y z
N LEU A 1 15.89 -4.03 -5.97
CA LEU A 1 14.85 -3.08 -6.46
C LEU A 1 15.51 -1.73 -6.75
N ILE A 2 14.86 -0.79 -7.46
CA ILE A 2 15.41 0.57 -7.69
C ILE A 2 15.82 1.22 -6.36
N ALA A 3 15.04 0.99 -5.30
CA ALA A 3 15.33 1.45 -3.95
C ALA A 3 16.70 0.98 -3.41
N ASP A 4 17.03 -0.29 -3.58
CA ASP A 4 18.33 -0.84 -3.13
C ASP A 4 19.49 -0.30 -3.96
N ALA A 5 19.24 0.00 -5.24
CA ALA A 5 20.26 0.60 -6.09
C ALA A 5 20.58 2.04 -5.64
N VAL A 6 19.57 2.86 -5.30
CA VAL A 6 19.81 4.24 -4.83
C VAL A 6 20.54 4.25 -3.48
N GLU A 7 20.10 3.40 -2.54
CA GLU A 7 20.79 3.30 -1.24
C GLU A 7 22.21 2.72 -1.38
N GLY A 8 22.36 1.68 -2.20
CA GLY A 8 23.67 1.09 -2.51
C GLY A 8 24.61 2.09 -3.17
N ASP A 9 24.12 2.91 -4.10
CA ASP A 9 24.89 3.94 -4.78
C ASP A 9 25.41 5.01 -3.80
N ALA A 10 24.63 5.34 -2.76
CA ALA A 10 25.07 6.25 -1.69
C ALA A 10 26.27 5.69 -0.89
N TYR A 11 26.48 4.37 -0.87
CA TYR A 11 27.68 3.74 -0.32
C TYR A 11 28.81 3.67 -1.35
N THR A 12 28.52 3.19 -2.57
CA THR A 12 29.51 3.06 -3.65
C THR A 12 30.18 4.39 -3.98
N ILE A 13 29.44 5.49 -3.99
CA ILE A 13 29.97 6.82 -4.31
C ILE A 13 31.01 7.33 -3.31
N GLN A 14 31.14 6.68 -2.14
CA GLN A 14 32.15 7.01 -1.14
C GLN A 14 33.52 6.39 -1.45
N GLU A 15 33.57 5.41 -2.35
CA GLU A 15 34.79 4.69 -2.72
C GLU A 15 35.83 5.61 -3.34
N ARG A 16 37.09 5.45 -2.94
CA ARG A 16 38.21 6.32 -3.39
C ARG A 16 38.36 6.39 -4.91
N THR A 17 37.96 5.31 -5.60
CA THR A 17 38.05 5.15 -7.06
C THR A 17 36.82 5.70 -7.79
N ASP A 18 35.72 6.02 -7.11
CA ASP A 18 34.52 6.53 -7.77
C ASP A 18 34.74 8.00 -8.20
N PRO A 19 34.59 8.34 -9.50
CA PRO A 19 34.81 9.69 -10.01
C PRO A 19 33.84 10.72 -9.42
N ARG A 20 32.65 10.29 -8.99
CA ARG A 20 31.60 11.13 -8.41
C ARG A 20 31.86 11.48 -6.95
N ARG A 21 32.78 10.77 -6.27
CA ARG A 21 33.14 11.01 -4.87
C ARG A 21 33.46 12.47 -4.56
N ARG A 22 34.08 13.18 -5.51
CA ARG A 22 34.49 14.59 -5.36
C ARG A 22 33.34 15.50 -4.92
N TRP A 23 32.18 15.36 -5.53
CA TRP A 23 30.99 16.13 -5.13
C TRP A 23 30.25 15.42 -3.99
N ALA A 24 30.22 14.09 -3.98
CA ALA A 24 29.43 13.32 -3.01
C ALA A 24 29.86 13.55 -1.56
N THR A 25 31.16 13.68 -1.30
CA THR A 25 31.68 13.98 0.05
C THR A 25 31.66 15.47 0.40
N THR A 26 31.25 16.34 -0.54
CA THR A 26 31.10 17.77 -0.26
C THR A 26 29.90 17.99 0.64
N HIS A 27 30.10 18.80 1.69
CA HIS A 27 29.04 19.17 2.61
C HIS A 27 28.00 20.04 1.92
N ILE A 28 26.73 19.76 2.18
CA ILE A 28 25.63 20.52 1.63
C ILE A 28 25.55 21.88 2.31
N ALA A 29 25.55 22.95 1.52
CA ALA A 29 25.29 24.31 2.00
C ALA A 29 23.79 24.53 2.28
N ASN A 30 23.46 25.41 3.22
CA ASN A 30 22.08 25.81 3.55
C ASN A 30 21.14 24.62 3.81
N ARG A 31 21.58 23.64 4.61
CA ARG A 31 20.83 22.39 4.85
C ARG A 31 19.44 22.65 5.42
N GLU A 32 19.33 23.62 6.30
CA GLU A 32 18.09 24.01 6.96
C GLU A 32 17.05 24.48 5.93
N VAL A 33 17.49 25.27 4.94
CA VAL A 33 16.64 25.70 3.82
C VAL A 33 16.24 24.50 2.96
N ARG A 34 17.14 23.56 2.68
CA ARG A 34 16.82 22.37 1.89
C ARG A 34 15.84 21.44 2.61
N LEU A 35 15.98 21.27 3.93
CA LEU A 35 15.03 20.52 4.75
C LEU A 35 13.65 21.18 4.72
N GLU A 36 13.59 22.50 4.85
CA GLU A 36 12.31 23.22 4.80
C GLU A 36 11.66 23.15 3.41
N SER A 37 12.45 23.21 2.35
CA SER A 37 11.98 22.95 0.99
C SER A 37 11.42 21.54 0.84
N ALA A 38 12.08 20.51 1.42
CA ALA A 38 11.57 19.14 1.39
C ALA A 38 10.23 19.00 2.14
N LYS A 39 10.08 19.66 3.30
CA LYS A 39 8.81 19.71 4.05
C LYS A 39 7.70 20.38 3.25
N THR A 40 8.02 21.50 2.61
CA THR A 40 7.07 22.25 1.78
C THR A 40 6.62 21.41 0.57
N LEU A 41 7.57 20.84 -0.17
CA LEU A 41 7.29 20.03 -1.36
C LEU A 41 6.48 18.78 -1.03
N SER A 42 6.76 18.13 0.10
CA SER A 42 6.00 16.95 0.54
C SER A 42 4.63 17.27 1.14
N ALA A 43 4.26 18.54 1.30
CA ALA A 43 2.91 18.97 1.65
C ALA A 43 2.09 19.40 0.42
N ALA A 44 2.73 19.57 -0.74
CA ALA A 44 2.04 19.96 -1.96
C ALA A 44 1.13 18.82 -2.43
N ALA A 45 -0.13 19.15 -2.72
CA ALA A 45 -1.05 18.23 -3.39
C ALA A 45 -0.56 18.01 -4.83
N MET A 46 -0.22 16.78 -5.18
CA MET A 46 0.07 16.39 -6.56
C MET A 46 -1.24 15.99 -7.25
N LEU A 47 -1.76 16.89 -8.08
CA LEU A 47 -2.87 16.57 -8.97
C LEU A 47 -2.37 15.72 -10.15
N PRO A 48 -3.16 14.77 -10.65
CA PRO A 48 -2.81 14.03 -11.85
C PRO A 48 -2.67 14.98 -13.05
N SER A 49 -1.79 14.63 -13.98
CA SER A 49 -1.65 15.41 -15.21
C SER A 49 -2.95 15.34 -16.03
N ALA A 50 -3.22 16.39 -16.82
CA ALA A 50 -4.40 16.43 -17.68
C ALA A 50 -4.36 15.28 -18.73
N ASP A 51 -3.18 14.98 -19.27
CA ASP A 51 -2.99 13.92 -20.26
C ASP A 51 -3.24 12.53 -19.66
N GLU A 52 -2.72 12.26 -18.45
CA GLU A 52 -3.00 10.98 -17.77
C GLU A 52 -4.48 10.85 -17.40
N SER A 53 -5.09 11.94 -16.93
CA SER A 53 -6.52 11.97 -16.60
C SER A 53 -7.37 11.67 -17.85
N ALA A 54 -7.05 12.28 -18.99
CA ALA A 54 -7.72 12.04 -20.27
C ALA A 54 -7.53 10.60 -20.76
N ARG A 55 -6.32 10.05 -20.59
CA ARG A 55 -6.01 8.65 -20.94
C ARG A 55 -6.82 7.67 -20.09
N LEU A 56 -6.89 7.89 -18.78
CA LEU A 56 -7.67 7.06 -17.85
C LEU A 56 -9.16 7.16 -18.15
N PHE A 57 -9.67 8.37 -18.40
CA PHE A 57 -11.06 8.58 -18.79
C PHE A 57 -11.42 7.85 -20.09
N THR A 58 -10.54 7.92 -21.09
CA THR A 58 -10.75 7.20 -22.36
C THR A 58 -10.75 5.70 -22.14
N ALA A 59 -9.79 5.16 -21.36
CA ALA A 59 -9.70 3.74 -21.05
C ALA A 59 -10.93 3.22 -20.29
N ALA A 60 -11.50 4.03 -19.40
CA ALA A 60 -12.72 3.69 -18.66
C ALA A 60 -13.96 3.60 -19.57
N ASN A 61 -14.02 4.43 -20.62
CA ASN A 61 -15.19 4.53 -21.50
C ASN A 61 -15.06 3.76 -22.82
N SER A 62 -13.85 3.30 -23.20
CA SER A 62 -13.62 2.58 -24.46
C SER A 62 -14.01 1.10 -24.43
N GLY A 63 -14.22 0.52 -23.24
CA GLY A 63 -14.46 -0.91 -23.03
C GLY A 63 -13.22 -1.80 -23.21
N THR A 64 -12.09 -1.23 -23.62
CA THR A 64 -10.82 -1.96 -23.84
C THR A 64 -9.82 -1.78 -22.69
N GLY A 65 -10.08 -0.84 -21.77
CA GLY A 65 -9.20 -0.54 -20.63
C GLY A 65 -7.84 0.02 -21.05
N LEU A 66 -6.85 -0.08 -20.16
CA LEU A 66 -5.49 0.43 -20.41
C LEU A 66 -4.60 -0.50 -21.26
N GLY A 67 -5.10 -1.66 -21.70
CA GLY A 67 -4.29 -2.66 -22.40
C GLY A 67 -3.17 -3.27 -21.56
N VAL A 68 -3.29 -3.24 -20.23
CA VAL A 68 -2.31 -3.81 -19.29
C VAL A 68 -2.67 -5.26 -18.96
N SER A 69 -1.67 -6.14 -19.05
CA SER A 69 -1.80 -7.53 -18.60
C SER A 69 -1.68 -7.59 -17.09
N GLY A 70 -2.80 -7.81 -16.40
CA GLY A 70 -2.82 -8.04 -14.96
C GLY A 70 -2.54 -9.50 -14.58
N THR A 71 -1.86 -9.71 -13.46
CA THR A 71 -1.77 -11.04 -12.84
C THR A 71 -3.00 -11.25 -11.96
N ARG A 72 -3.61 -12.44 -12.00
CA ARG A 72 -4.72 -12.78 -11.11
C ARG A 72 -4.21 -12.87 -9.67
N SER A 73 -4.77 -12.03 -8.79
CA SER A 73 -4.60 -12.16 -7.34
C SER A 73 -5.74 -13.01 -6.76
N GLY A 74 -5.40 -13.91 -5.83
CA GLY A 74 -6.37 -14.72 -5.10
C GLY A 74 -6.60 -14.17 -3.68
N PRO A 75 -7.68 -14.57 -3.00
CA PRO A 75 -7.92 -14.19 -1.61
C PRO A 75 -6.80 -14.69 -0.68
N PRO A 76 -6.59 -14.05 0.48
CA PRO A 76 -7.37 -12.91 0.99
C PRO A 76 -7.03 -11.58 0.29
N PHE A 77 -8.04 -10.78 -0.06
CA PHE A 77 -7.80 -9.46 -0.65
C PHE A 77 -7.50 -8.42 0.42
N THR A 78 -6.60 -7.47 0.11
CA THR A 78 -6.34 -6.34 0.99
C THR A 78 -7.54 -5.39 1.02
N PRO A 79 -7.67 -4.53 2.05
CA PRO A 79 -8.70 -3.49 2.07
C PRO A 79 -8.64 -2.56 0.84
N ALA A 80 -7.44 -2.20 0.38
CA ALA A 80 -7.27 -1.36 -0.80
C ALA A 80 -7.78 -2.02 -2.09
N VAL A 81 -7.51 -3.31 -2.29
CA VAL A 81 -8.05 -4.06 -3.44
C VAL A 81 -9.58 -4.14 -3.36
N THR A 82 -10.12 -4.40 -2.16
CA THR A 82 -11.57 -4.50 -1.93
C THR A 82 -12.28 -3.16 -2.20
N ARG A 83 -11.74 -2.06 -1.68
CA ARG A 83 -12.28 -0.70 -1.91
C ARG A 83 -12.18 -0.29 -3.37
N SER A 84 -11.06 -0.60 -4.04
CA SER A 84 -10.87 -0.32 -5.47
C SER A 84 -11.89 -1.08 -6.32
N LEU A 85 -12.14 -2.36 -6.00
CA LEU A 85 -13.17 -3.16 -6.67
C LEU A 85 -14.57 -2.60 -6.42
N ALA A 86 -14.87 -2.14 -5.20
CA ALA A 86 -16.14 -1.50 -4.89
C ALA A 86 -16.36 -0.22 -5.71
N ILE A 87 -15.34 0.64 -5.83
CA ILE A 87 -15.40 1.84 -6.69
C ILE A 87 -15.65 1.45 -8.15
N ALA A 88 -14.95 0.45 -8.67
CA ALA A 88 -15.15 -0.03 -10.04
C ALA A 88 -16.57 -0.58 -10.26
N ALA A 89 -17.12 -1.30 -9.29
CA ALA A 89 -18.49 -1.80 -9.34
C ALA A 89 -19.51 -0.65 -9.30
N LEU A 90 -19.32 0.36 -8.43
CA LEU A 90 -20.17 1.55 -8.39
C LEU A 90 -20.13 2.31 -9.72
N ALA A 91 -18.95 2.46 -10.34
CA ALA A 91 -18.82 3.06 -11.66
C ALA A 91 -19.58 2.28 -12.74
N ALA A 92 -19.45 0.94 -12.77
CA ALA A 92 -20.18 0.09 -13.71
C ALA A 92 -21.71 0.13 -13.53
N LEU A 93 -22.18 0.36 -12.30
CA LEU A 93 -23.60 0.51 -11.98
C LEU A 93 -24.14 1.93 -12.21
N GLY A 94 -23.31 2.88 -12.66
CA GLY A 94 -23.68 4.29 -12.81
C GLY A 94 -23.78 5.07 -11.49
N ALA A 95 -23.37 4.46 -10.37
CA ALA A 95 -23.37 5.06 -9.04
C ALA A 95 -22.02 5.74 -8.69
N GLY A 96 -21.20 6.06 -9.69
CA GLY A 96 -19.91 6.75 -9.53
C GLY A 96 -19.97 8.27 -9.66
N GLY A 97 -21.15 8.84 -9.98
CA GLY A 97 -21.34 10.28 -10.22
C GLY A 97 -21.49 11.12 -8.95
N GLU A 98 -21.67 12.43 -9.13
CA GLU A 98 -21.76 13.42 -8.05
C GLU A 98 -22.81 13.11 -6.98
N ASP A 99 -23.93 12.50 -7.36
CA ASP A 99 -25.01 12.12 -6.44
C ASP A 99 -24.56 11.11 -5.37
N ASN A 100 -23.49 10.35 -5.64
CA ASN A 100 -22.92 9.36 -4.75
C ASN A 100 -21.51 9.73 -4.28
N ARG A 101 -21.08 10.98 -4.48
CA ARG A 101 -19.70 11.41 -4.24
C ARG A 101 -19.23 11.13 -2.81
N ALA A 102 -20.06 11.36 -1.80
CA ALA A 102 -19.69 11.05 -0.42
C ALA A 102 -19.37 9.57 -0.19
N ASN A 103 -20.07 8.65 -0.88
CA ASN A 103 -19.84 7.21 -0.78
C ASN A 103 -18.56 6.79 -1.52
N THR A 104 -18.29 7.37 -2.69
CA THR A 104 -17.09 7.06 -3.48
C THR A 104 -15.84 7.68 -2.85
N GLU A 105 -15.90 8.89 -2.30
CA GLU A 105 -14.82 9.53 -1.54
C GLU A 105 -14.43 8.70 -0.31
N ALA A 106 -15.41 8.17 0.44
CA ALA A 106 -15.13 7.32 1.60
C ALA A 106 -14.36 6.04 1.24
N LEU A 107 -14.57 5.50 0.04
CA LEU A 107 -13.84 4.31 -0.45
C LEU A 107 -12.42 4.64 -0.92
N GLN A 108 -12.14 5.90 -1.27
CA GLN A 108 -10.81 6.34 -1.69
C GLN A 108 -9.85 6.57 -0.52
N VAL A 109 -10.38 6.77 0.69
CA VAL A 109 -9.55 6.93 1.90
C VAL A 109 -8.83 5.62 2.20
N GLU A 110 -7.50 5.68 2.39
CA GLU A 110 -6.67 4.52 2.67
C GLU A 110 -5.71 4.82 3.83
N SER A 111 -6.18 4.54 5.05
CA SER A 111 -5.50 4.88 6.30
C SER A 111 -4.15 4.16 6.49
N ASN A 112 -3.97 2.96 5.94
CA ASN A 112 -2.73 2.22 6.12
C ASN A 112 -1.59 2.84 5.31
N SER A 113 -1.88 3.27 4.09
CA SER A 113 -0.99 3.98 3.18
C SER A 113 -0.67 5.36 3.74
N GLU A 114 -1.69 6.08 4.22
CA GLU A 114 -1.49 7.38 4.86
C GLU A 114 -0.53 7.26 6.04
N PHE A 115 -0.75 6.30 6.93
CA PHE A 115 0.15 6.06 8.06
C PHE A 115 1.57 5.72 7.58
N CYS A 116 1.71 4.77 6.65
CA CYS A 116 3.00 4.33 6.13
C CYS A 116 3.80 5.47 5.48
N LEU A 117 3.14 6.26 4.63
CA LEU A 117 3.75 7.40 3.94
C LEU A 117 4.07 8.56 4.91
N ASN A 118 3.23 8.79 5.92
CA ASN A 118 3.50 9.78 6.96
C ASN A 118 4.72 9.39 7.80
N MET A 119 4.90 8.10 8.11
CA MET A 119 6.09 7.62 8.81
C MET A 119 7.34 7.75 7.94
N SER A 120 7.26 7.39 6.65
CA SER A 120 8.33 7.62 5.66
C SER A 120 8.76 9.09 5.61
N LYS A 121 7.79 10.02 5.54
CA LYS A 121 8.03 11.47 5.56
C LYS A 121 8.75 11.94 6.83
N LEU A 122 8.28 11.47 8.00
CA LEU A 122 8.90 11.76 9.28
C LEU A 122 10.37 11.31 9.31
N MET A 123 10.64 10.08 8.88
CA MET A 123 11.98 9.51 8.87
C MET A 123 12.92 10.21 7.87
N LEU A 124 12.40 10.58 6.70
CA LEU A 124 13.13 11.38 5.73
C LEU A 124 13.62 12.70 6.35
N PHE A 125 12.75 13.42 7.07
CA PHE A 125 13.13 14.70 7.68
C PHE A 125 14.17 14.56 8.78
N GLN A 126 14.05 13.51 9.60
CA GLN A 126 15.05 13.24 10.64
C GLN A 126 16.41 12.89 10.02
N CYS A 127 16.41 12.09 8.96
CA CYS A 127 17.62 11.73 8.22
C CYS A 127 18.28 12.97 7.58
N LEU A 128 17.50 13.79 6.86
CA LEU A 128 17.99 15.02 6.22
C LEU A 128 18.42 16.09 7.24
N ALA A 129 17.85 16.12 8.43
CA ALA A 129 18.29 17.01 9.49
C ALA A 129 19.68 16.62 10.04
N ALA A 130 20.00 15.32 10.02
CA ALA A 130 21.29 14.80 10.46
C ALA A 130 22.36 14.81 9.35
N SER A 131 21.96 14.76 8.08
CA SER A 131 22.87 14.60 6.94
C SER A 131 23.87 15.75 6.81
N ARG A 132 25.11 15.44 6.38
CA ARG A 132 26.19 16.43 6.21
C ARG A 132 26.75 16.44 4.79
N PRO A 133 27.47 15.42 4.31
CA PRO A 133 27.89 15.30 2.93
C PRO A 133 26.72 14.93 2.01
N SER A 134 26.89 15.25 0.72
CA SER A 134 25.86 15.06 -0.31
C SER A 134 25.41 13.60 -0.50
N TYR A 135 26.27 12.62 -0.23
CA TYR A 135 25.87 11.21 -0.30
C TYR A 135 24.88 10.80 0.80
N GLU A 136 24.87 11.46 1.96
CA GLU A 136 23.92 11.13 3.03
C GLU A 136 22.50 11.53 2.63
N ASP A 137 22.33 12.59 1.86
CA ASP A 137 21.04 12.94 1.26
C ASP A 137 20.56 11.90 0.24
N MET A 138 21.46 11.38 -0.59
CA MET A 138 21.12 10.28 -1.50
C MET A 138 20.67 9.05 -0.72
N PHE A 139 21.35 8.74 0.38
CA PHE A 139 20.95 7.66 1.29
C PHE A 139 19.56 7.92 1.88
N CYS A 140 19.30 9.14 2.41
CA CYS A 140 18.01 9.49 2.98
C CYS A 140 16.87 9.35 1.97
N VAL A 141 17.07 9.78 0.72
CA VAL A 141 16.08 9.62 -0.37
C VAL A 141 15.94 8.14 -0.77
N GLY A 142 17.04 7.40 -0.90
CA GLY A 142 17.00 5.97 -1.23
C GLY A 142 16.23 5.15 -0.19
N ARG A 143 16.52 5.39 1.09
CA ARG A 143 15.87 4.69 2.21
C ARG A 143 14.44 5.17 2.43
N HIS A 144 14.25 6.47 2.64
CA HIS A 144 12.99 7.00 3.16
C HIS A 144 12.04 7.52 2.09
N VAL A 145 12.44 7.56 0.82
CA VAL A 145 11.53 7.81 -0.30
C VAL A 145 11.40 6.56 -1.15
N ALA A 146 12.48 6.11 -1.80
CA ALA A 146 12.39 5.03 -2.78
C ALA A 146 11.99 3.68 -2.15
N ARG A 147 12.67 3.27 -1.06
CA ARG A 147 12.33 2.01 -0.38
C ARG A 147 10.98 2.12 0.30
N ASP A 148 10.80 3.08 1.19
CA ASP A 148 9.56 3.18 1.98
C ASP A 148 8.32 3.29 1.07
N LEU A 149 8.34 4.10 -0.01
CA LEU A 149 7.22 4.15 -0.96
C LEU A 149 6.95 2.80 -1.63
N SER A 150 8.00 2.11 -2.07
CA SER A 150 7.86 0.79 -2.71
C SER A 150 7.29 -0.25 -1.73
N THR A 151 7.72 -0.22 -0.46
CA THR A 151 7.23 -1.13 0.57
C THR A 151 5.79 -0.80 0.97
N CYS A 152 5.47 0.49 1.17
CA CYS A 152 4.11 0.93 1.49
C CYS A 152 3.14 0.47 0.41
N THR A 153 3.42 0.80 -0.85
CA THR A 153 2.56 0.42 -1.99
C THR A 153 2.46 -1.09 -2.21
N ALA A 154 3.57 -1.84 -2.06
CA ALA A 154 3.56 -3.29 -2.17
C ALA A 154 2.68 -3.95 -1.10
N ALA A 155 2.76 -3.48 0.15
CA ALA A 155 1.93 -3.97 1.25
C ALA A 155 0.43 -3.72 1.01
N MET A 156 0.07 -2.71 0.21
CA MET A 156 -1.32 -2.41 -0.12
C MET A 156 -1.95 -3.40 -1.08
N VAL A 157 -1.18 -4.01 -1.97
CA VAL A 157 -1.69 -4.91 -3.00
C VAL A 157 -1.34 -6.37 -2.75
N THR A 158 -0.37 -6.62 -1.86
CA THR A 158 0.05 -7.96 -1.49
C THR A 158 -0.74 -8.44 -0.28
N PRO A 159 -1.51 -9.53 -0.39
CA PRO A 159 -2.14 -10.16 0.76
C PRO A 159 -1.13 -10.46 1.86
N ALA A 160 -1.47 -10.14 3.10
CA ALA A 160 -0.73 -10.71 4.23
C ALA A 160 -0.87 -12.24 4.17
N ALA A 161 0.23 -12.96 4.36
CA ALA A 161 0.15 -14.40 4.56
C ALA A 161 -0.81 -14.66 5.72
N LEU A 162 -1.82 -15.50 5.49
CA LEU A 162 -2.64 -15.97 6.59
C LEU A 162 -1.68 -16.62 7.60
N PRO A 163 -1.73 -16.26 8.89
CA PRO A 163 -1.04 -17.08 9.88
C PRO A 163 -1.55 -18.50 9.66
N ALA A 164 -0.61 -19.45 9.51
CA ALA A 164 -0.97 -20.86 9.46
C ALA A 164 -1.90 -21.10 10.66
N PRO A 165 -3.04 -21.77 10.49
CA PRO A 165 -3.91 -22.06 11.61
C PRO A 165 -3.03 -22.73 12.65
N THR A 166 -2.84 -22.06 13.79
CA THR A 166 -2.19 -22.67 14.94
C THR A 166 -3.12 -23.81 15.29
N THR A 167 -2.77 -25.01 14.84
CA THR A 167 -3.39 -26.23 15.32
C THR A 167 -3.00 -26.31 16.78
N LEU A 168 -3.80 -25.67 17.64
CA LEU A 168 -3.98 -26.12 19.00
C LEU A 168 -4.62 -27.50 18.87
N VAL A 169 -3.79 -28.50 18.57
CA VAL A 169 -4.13 -29.88 18.85
C VAL A 169 -4.16 -29.94 20.37
N ALA A 170 -5.31 -29.59 20.95
CA ALA A 170 -5.66 -30.09 22.25
C ALA A 170 -5.81 -31.61 22.06
N GLU A 171 -4.74 -32.33 22.37
CA GLU A 171 -4.76 -33.77 22.50
C GLU A 171 -5.92 -34.14 23.45
N GLY A 172 -7.02 -34.65 22.90
CA GLY A 172 -8.09 -35.29 23.69
C GLY A 172 -9.47 -34.62 23.74
N ALA A 173 -9.79 -33.61 22.93
CA ALA A 173 -11.18 -33.16 22.80
C ALA A 173 -11.85 -33.84 21.60
N SER A 174 -12.56 -34.94 21.83
CA SER A 174 -13.47 -35.54 20.85
C SER A 174 -14.55 -34.52 20.49
N ILE A 175 -14.44 -33.93 19.30
CA ILE A 175 -15.46 -33.04 18.75
C ILE A 175 -16.58 -33.92 18.20
N THR A 176 -17.67 -34.06 18.94
CA THR A 176 -18.92 -34.54 18.36
C THR A 176 -19.37 -33.57 17.27
N PRO A 177 -19.61 -34.02 16.03
CA PRO A 177 -20.05 -33.13 14.97
C PRO A 177 -21.45 -32.60 15.30
N VAL A 178 -21.61 -31.28 15.28
CA VAL A 178 -22.86 -30.52 15.48
C VAL A 178 -24.01 -31.01 14.57
N ALA A 179 -23.69 -31.74 13.50
CA ALA A 179 -24.66 -32.41 12.64
C ALA A 179 -25.46 -33.53 13.36
N ALA A 180 -24.88 -34.19 14.37
CA ALA A 180 -25.58 -35.22 15.13
C ALA A 180 -26.63 -34.62 16.09
N ASP A 181 -26.32 -33.49 16.73
CA ASP A 181 -27.25 -32.81 17.64
C ASP A 181 -28.42 -32.17 16.88
N ALA A 182 -28.16 -31.62 15.68
CA ALA A 182 -29.20 -31.06 14.82
C ALA A 182 -30.17 -32.13 14.26
N ALA A 183 -29.67 -33.33 13.97
CA ALA A 183 -30.49 -34.46 13.54
C ALA A 183 -31.40 -34.98 14.67
N THR A 184 -30.87 -35.05 15.90
CA THR A 184 -31.61 -35.55 17.08
C THR A 184 -32.67 -34.54 17.57
N ALA A 185 -32.40 -33.24 17.44
CA ALA A 185 -33.39 -32.19 17.74
C ALA A 185 -34.55 -32.20 16.72
N SER A 186 -34.27 -32.51 15.45
CA SER A 186 -35.28 -32.58 14.40
C SER A 186 -36.20 -33.79 14.55
N THR A 187 -35.69 -34.95 15.01
CA THR A 187 -36.53 -36.14 15.24
C THR A 187 -37.46 -35.99 16.44
N ASN A 188 -37.02 -35.33 17.51
CA ASN A 188 -37.84 -35.10 18.71
C ASN A 188 -38.97 -34.07 18.48
N ALA A 189 -38.75 -33.08 17.59
CA ALA A 189 -39.77 -32.10 17.21
C ALA A 189 -40.89 -32.70 16.35
N VAL A 190 -40.57 -33.71 15.52
CA VAL A 190 -41.57 -34.42 14.70
C VAL A 190 -42.40 -35.41 15.54
N GLN A 191 -41.83 -35.98 16.59
CA GLN A 191 -42.52 -36.94 17.46
C GLN A 191 -43.48 -36.28 18.46
N THR A 192 -43.24 -35.01 18.80
CA THR A 192 -44.10 -34.21 19.70
C THR A 192 -45.29 -33.55 19.01
N SER A 193 -45.34 -33.52 17.67
CA SER A 193 -46.48 -33.01 16.91
C SER A 193 -47.48 -34.09 16.47
N ALA A 194 -47.28 -35.35 16.88
CA ALA A 194 -48.07 -36.50 16.46
C ALA A 194 -48.88 -37.17 17.61
N ASN A 195 -49.06 -36.48 18.74
CA ASN A 195 -50.00 -36.86 19.81
C ASN A 195 -50.93 -35.68 20.15
#